data_AF-A0A7X8VY14-F1
#
_entry.id   AF-A0A7X8VY14-F1
#
_cell.length_a   1.000
_cell.length_b   1.000
_cell.length_c   1.000
_cell.angle_alpha   90.00
_cell.angle_beta   90.00
_cell.angle_gamma   90.00
#
_symmetry.space_group_name_H-M   'P 1'
#
loop_
_entity.id
_entity.type
_entity.pdbx_description
1 polymer ?
#
loop_
_entity_poly.entity_id
_entity_poly.type
_entity_poly.pdbx_seq_one_letter_code
_entity_poly.pdbx_strand_id
1 'polypeptide(L)'
;PTAAYALFLLEFYNQDGKYMPERKTYILSGKDSYDWKEVQHTFFTPENALVARLGFHTYELEEQRMYIDNLKVVAEPITFIPKAKIDVLRDKLLNSAYAPLDYLEKLSHETETPHEKWFKPAAFTLPEILYLCQIGNTQECTDKRQIIELSQRLDLTYRFLPLLRKITNQPRCFGVLHPVYAPELEEYTLHQLENLPETPQLVIVQRIDFATHVQERFVTLLQQLQEKATGILFLDCQNIPPALLGQEQPLPAGFLQVPAMRRTNAADDARICSVYQNGPARVACFNQGSSWYYLSNLRYFKALPQRPSTSECPAYYSRDFPYWEYLYLPMIKSLRWLAGQEPAAAFSGSKEATIQITATAPQSLRLKVQVKNLQRGVQCELERSLDLQSGENSIELDSTAWPGGVHILEMQLLQSDGRVVDAAAVRVDTPETCLIPPLTLPVADRCFPPRGPLEFSLDIPVSEEQNTTVFCWVEDSDGRIVFQQERPAAPSQHAYTVPLQAPFTTLYRIFIQVRRRGQVLAERMEEVSCPEPQLDTTEVYGYFWGGNRESSKLLRDLGFDFLSIGWPQDNLGSGYIRNIANLNLYPSSIGSGSTLYKTSLNYRGDAATDPVRDPCFSDQER
;
A
#
# COMPACT_ATOMS: atom_id res chain seq x y z
N PRO A 1 0.16 -12.35 -35.96
CA PRO A 1 1.61 -12.59 -36.15
C PRO A 1 2.27 -13.03 -34.84
N THR A 2 2.44 -14.34 -34.66
CA THR A 2 3.13 -14.93 -33.52
C THR A 2 4.59 -14.49 -33.48
N ALA A 3 4.97 -13.88 -32.36
CA ALA A 3 6.31 -13.51 -32.00
C ALA A 3 7.26 -14.73 -32.04
N ALA A 4 8.01 -14.89 -33.14
CA ALA A 4 9.05 -15.90 -33.26
C ALA A 4 10.24 -15.52 -32.34
N TYR A 5 10.45 -16.29 -31.29
CA TYR A 5 11.55 -16.08 -30.35
C TYR A 5 12.73 -16.98 -30.69
N ALA A 6 13.89 -16.36 -30.98
CA ALA A 6 15.18 -17.04 -31.07
C ALA A 6 16.01 -16.75 -29.81
N LEU A 7 16.48 -17.80 -29.15
CA LEU A 7 17.34 -17.72 -27.97
C LEU A 7 18.73 -18.24 -28.32
N PHE A 8 19.74 -17.40 -28.09
CA PHE A 8 21.15 -17.76 -28.23
C PHE A 8 21.72 -17.94 -26.83
N LEU A 9 22.05 -19.18 -26.47
CA LEU A 9 22.48 -19.54 -25.13
C LEU A 9 23.87 -20.16 -25.18
N LEU A 10 24.75 -19.73 -24.28
CA LEU A 10 26.03 -20.38 -24.03
C LEU A 10 25.97 -21.19 -22.72
N GLU A 11 26.26 -22.48 -22.82
CA GLU A 11 26.28 -23.46 -21.74
C GLU A 11 27.71 -23.93 -21.49
N PHE A 12 28.11 -24.10 -20.22
CA PHE A 12 29.45 -24.57 -19.86
C PHE A 12 29.40 -25.94 -19.18
N TYR A 13 30.43 -26.74 -19.42
CA TYR A 13 30.59 -28.07 -18.85
C TYR A 13 32.00 -28.21 -18.27
N ASN A 14 32.09 -28.89 -17.13
CA ASN A 14 33.35 -29.14 -16.45
C ASN A 14 34.12 -30.32 -17.08
N GLN A 15 35.28 -30.68 -16.50
CA GLN A 15 36.11 -31.80 -16.96
C GLN A 15 35.40 -33.15 -17.01
N ASP A 16 34.41 -33.37 -16.15
CA ASP A 16 33.62 -34.61 -16.09
C ASP A 16 32.42 -34.59 -17.05
N GLY A 17 32.30 -33.55 -17.90
CA GLY A 17 31.15 -33.35 -18.77
C GLY A 17 29.87 -32.98 -18.00
N LYS A 18 29.96 -32.64 -16.71
CA LYS A 18 28.82 -32.18 -15.93
C LYS A 18 28.47 -30.75 -16.31
N TYR A 19 27.18 -30.56 -16.57
CA TYR A 19 26.62 -29.27 -16.89
C TYR A 19 26.77 -28.28 -15.72
N MET A 20 27.17 -27.03 -16.00
CA MET A 20 27.38 -25.97 -15.03
C MET A 20 26.24 -24.92 -15.12
N PRO A 21 25.05 -25.18 -14.53
CA PRO A 21 23.85 -24.35 -14.69
C PRO A 21 24.00 -22.92 -14.17
N GLU A 22 24.84 -22.71 -13.16
CA GLU A 22 25.11 -21.43 -12.50
C GLU A 22 25.77 -20.38 -13.43
N ARG A 23 26.14 -20.76 -14.65
CA ARG A 23 27.02 -19.97 -15.56
C ARG A 23 26.48 -19.83 -16.98
N LYS A 24 25.17 -20.02 -17.19
CA LYS A 24 24.50 -19.75 -18.47
C LYS A 24 24.71 -18.28 -18.89
N THR A 25 25.07 -18.05 -20.14
CA THR A 25 25.12 -16.68 -20.72
C THR A 25 24.16 -16.59 -21.89
N TYR A 26 23.28 -15.58 -21.87
CA TYR A 26 22.35 -15.31 -22.96
C TYR A 26 22.96 -14.27 -23.89
N ILE A 27 23.18 -14.65 -25.15
CA ILE A 27 23.80 -13.79 -26.17
C ILE A 27 22.72 -12.93 -26.86
N LEU A 28 21.50 -13.45 -26.99
CA LEU A 28 20.35 -12.72 -27.50
C LEU A 28 19.07 -13.23 -26.81
N SER A 29 18.18 -12.31 -26.41
CA SER A 29 16.90 -12.62 -25.77
C SER A 29 15.73 -11.94 -26.48
N GLY A 30 14.54 -12.54 -26.38
CA GLY A 30 13.47 -12.48 -27.36
C GLY A 30 12.81 -11.14 -27.72
N LYS A 31 13.15 -10.00 -27.11
CA LYS A 31 12.58 -8.71 -27.54
C LYS A 31 13.28 -8.12 -28.77
N ASP A 32 14.54 -8.51 -29.01
CA ASP A 32 15.38 -7.96 -30.10
C ASP A 32 15.55 -8.91 -31.31
N SER A 33 14.87 -10.07 -31.32
CA SER A 33 15.09 -11.15 -32.30
C SER A 33 14.45 -10.95 -33.67
N TYR A 34 13.77 -9.82 -33.91
CA TYR A 34 13.04 -9.57 -35.16
C TYR A 34 13.88 -8.85 -36.23
N ASP A 35 14.92 -8.13 -35.83
CA ASP A 35 15.81 -7.44 -36.76
C ASP A 35 17.05 -8.29 -37.01
N TRP A 36 17.43 -8.46 -38.28
CA TRP A 36 18.74 -8.94 -38.68
C TRP A 36 19.82 -7.97 -38.16
N LYS A 37 20.35 -8.23 -36.97
CA LYS A 37 21.40 -7.43 -36.34
C LYS A 37 22.61 -8.31 -36.07
N GLU A 38 23.79 -7.75 -36.32
CA GLU A 38 25.03 -8.33 -35.84
C GLU A 38 25.04 -8.29 -34.31
N VAL A 39 25.31 -9.44 -33.68
CA VAL A 39 25.35 -9.57 -32.22
C VAL A 39 26.76 -9.93 -31.83
N GLN A 40 27.41 -9.04 -31.11
CA GLN A 40 28.70 -9.30 -30.48
C GLN A 40 28.50 -9.40 -28.98
N HIS A 41 28.96 -10.50 -28.39
CA HIS A 41 28.92 -10.70 -26.96
C HIS A 41 30.27 -11.20 -26.45
N THR A 42 30.75 -10.58 -25.37
CA THR A 42 32.00 -10.97 -24.71
C THR A 42 31.68 -11.61 -23.39
N PHE A 43 32.20 -12.80 -23.15
CA PHE A 43 31.98 -13.56 -21.93
C PHE A 43 33.30 -14.07 -21.37
N PHE A 44 33.32 -14.33 -20.07
CA PHE A 44 34.44 -14.98 -19.41
C PHE A 44 34.20 -16.48 -19.32
N THR A 45 35.16 -17.29 -19.77
CA THR A 45 35.13 -18.74 -19.55
C THR A 45 35.18 -19.00 -18.03
N PRO A 46 34.21 -19.72 -17.45
CA PRO A 46 34.23 -20.04 -16.03
C PRO A 46 35.48 -20.83 -15.65
N GLU A 47 36.00 -20.62 -14.44
CA GLU A 47 37.05 -21.48 -13.89
C GLU A 47 36.59 -22.94 -13.92
N ASN A 48 37.45 -23.83 -14.43
CA ASN A 48 37.21 -25.27 -14.62
C ASN A 48 36.22 -25.64 -15.75
N ALA A 49 35.72 -24.67 -16.53
CA ALA A 49 34.99 -24.99 -17.75
C ALA A 49 35.97 -25.47 -18.84
N LEU A 50 35.72 -26.65 -19.37
CA LEU A 50 36.51 -27.26 -20.44
C LEU A 50 35.80 -27.22 -21.78
N VAL A 51 34.46 -27.22 -21.75
CA VAL A 51 33.63 -27.19 -22.95
C VAL A 51 32.59 -26.10 -22.80
N ALA A 52 32.44 -25.29 -23.84
CA ALA A 52 31.33 -24.38 -24.02
C ALA A 52 30.46 -24.88 -25.18
N ARG A 53 29.15 -24.91 -24.99
CA ARG A 53 28.16 -25.26 -26.00
C ARG A 53 27.32 -24.03 -26.29
N LEU A 54 27.34 -23.60 -27.55
CA LEU A 54 26.42 -22.61 -28.05
C LEU A 54 25.15 -23.32 -28.51
N GLY A 55 24.04 -23.07 -27.82
CA GLY A 55 22.71 -23.57 -28.12
C GLY A 55 21.87 -22.50 -28.80
N PHE A 56 21.17 -22.90 -29.85
CA PHE A 56 20.18 -22.08 -30.54
C PHE A 56 18.82 -22.72 -30.31
N HIS A 57 17.93 -22.01 -29.62
CA HIS A 57 16.58 -22.49 -29.36
C HIS A 57 15.57 -21.60 -30.06
N THR A 58 14.70 -22.22 -30.84
CA THR A 58 13.54 -21.59 -31.48
C THR A 58 12.28 -22.32 -31.00
N TYR A 59 11.17 -21.60 -30.81
CA TYR A 59 9.88 -22.20 -30.45
C TYR A 59 8.91 -22.08 -31.63
N GLU A 60 8.26 -23.20 -31.98
CA GLU A 60 7.24 -23.39 -33.04
C GLU A 60 7.47 -22.61 -34.35
N LEU A 61 8.02 -23.30 -35.35
CA LEU A 61 8.22 -22.77 -36.70
C LEU A 61 7.84 -23.86 -37.72
N GLU A 62 6.58 -23.95 -38.13
CA GLU A 62 6.22 -24.84 -39.25
C GLU A 62 6.73 -24.28 -40.60
N GLU A 63 6.98 -22.97 -40.72
CA GLU A 63 7.27 -22.35 -42.02
C GLU A 63 8.43 -21.33 -42.10
N GLN A 64 9.29 -21.15 -41.08
CA GLN A 64 10.45 -20.25 -41.18
C GLN A 64 11.80 -20.98 -41.14
N ARG A 65 12.74 -20.52 -41.97
CA ARG A 65 14.13 -21.01 -42.02
C ARG A 65 15.05 -20.04 -41.27
N MET A 66 15.76 -20.53 -40.27
CA MET A 66 16.82 -19.78 -39.59
C MET A 66 18.13 -19.96 -40.37
N TYR A 67 18.75 -18.86 -40.77
CA TYR A 67 20.10 -18.85 -41.37
C TYR A 67 21.05 -18.14 -40.41
N ILE A 68 22.07 -18.85 -39.95
CA ILE A 68 23.17 -18.29 -39.16
C ILE A 68 24.35 -18.20 -40.12
N ASP A 69 24.82 -16.99 -40.38
CA ASP A 69 26.02 -16.75 -41.18
C ASP A 69 27.09 -16.08 -40.31
N ASN A 70 28.37 -16.32 -40.62
CA ASN A 70 29.52 -15.66 -39.99
C ASN A 70 29.67 -15.83 -38.46
N LEU A 71 29.36 -17.00 -37.90
CA LEU A 71 29.70 -17.28 -36.49
C LEU A 71 31.22 -17.30 -36.32
N LYS A 72 31.76 -16.31 -35.59
CA LYS A 72 33.17 -16.23 -35.25
C LYS A 72 33.35 -16.16 -33.74
N VAL A 73 34.05 -17.14 -33.18
CA VAL A 73 34.51 -17.10 -31.80
C VAL A 73 35.99 -16.75 -31.83
N VAL A 74 36.35 -15.56 -31.35
CA VAL A 74 37.73 -15.12 -31.25
C VAL A 74 38.14 -15.13 -29.80
N ALA A 75 39.21 -15.85 -29.48
CA ALA A 75 39.87 -15.71 -28.18
C ALA A 75 40.60 -14.37 -28.18
N GLU A 76 40.01 -13.37 -27.53
CA GLU A 76 40.69 -12.11 -27.29
C GLU A 76 41.45 -12.18 -25.96
N PRO A 77 42.73 -11.79 -25.91
CA PRO A 77 43.42 -11.55 -24.64
C PRO A 77 42.79 -10.32 -24.00
N ILE A 78 41.68 -10.52 -23.29
CA ILE A 78 41.07 -9.47 -22.49
C ILE A 78 42.08 -9.18 -21.37
N THR A 79 42.69 -7.99 -21.40
CA THR A 79 43.38 -7.44 -20.22
C THR A 79 42.41 -7.60 -19.07
N PHE A 80 42.74 -8.46 -18.09
CA PHE A 80 41.94 -8.63 -16.91
C PHE A 80 41.86 -7.27 -16.23
N ILE A 81 40.78 -6.53 -16.48
CA ILE A 81 40.43 -5.35 -15.70
C ILE A 81 39.85 -5.96 -14.42
N PRO A 82 40.55 -5.87 -13.27
CA PRO A 82 40.02 -6.41 -12.03
C PRO A 82 38.71 -5.67 -11.75
N LYS A 83 37.58 -6.35 -11.94
CA LYS A 83 36.29 -5.84 -11.46
C LYS A 83 36.26 -5.96 -9.96
N ALA A 84 35.72 -4.95 -9.27
CA ALA A 84 35.48 -5.10 -7.84
C ALA A 84 34.53 -6.29 -7.62
N LYS A 85 34.69 -7.00 -6.51
CA LYS A 85 33.85 -8.18 -6.20
C LYS A 85 32.36 -7.86 -6.30
N ILE A 86 31.97 -6.65 -5.88
CA ILE A 86 30.59 -6.18 -5.97
C ILE A 86 30.07 -6.11 -7.41
N ASP A 87 30.86 -5.61 -8.36
CA ASP A 87 30.48 -5.51 -9.77
C ASP A 87 30.29 -6.90 -10.37
N VAL A 88 31.18 -7.83 -10.04
CA VAL A 88 31.07 -9.23 -10.49
C VAL A 88 29.79 -9.89 -9.94
N LEU A 89 29.43 -9.61 -8.69
CA LEU A 89 28.20 -10.14 -8.08
C LEU A 89 26.96 -9.51 -8.71
N ARG A 90 26.98 -8.19 -8.98
CA ARG A 90 25.89 -7.46 -9.63
C ARG A 90 25.67 -7.95 -11.06
N ASP A 91 26.73 -8.09 -11.84
CA ASP A 91 26.68 -8.60 -13.22
C ASP A 91 26.06 -10.00 -13.29
N LYS A 92 26.37 -10.87 -12.31
CA LYS A 92 25.74 -12.20 -12.24
C LYS A 92 24.23 -12.13 -12.03
N LEU A 93 23.75 -11.20 -11.20
CA LEU A 93 22.32 -11.04 -10.96
C LEU A 93 21.58 -10.45 -12.17
N LEU A 94 22.18 -9.47 -12.85
CA LEU A 94 21.62 -8.92 -14.10
C LEU A 94 21.50 -9.96 -15.22
N ASN A 95 22.35 -10.99 -15.19
CA ASN A 95 22.31 -12.09 -16.15
C ASN A 95 21.55 -13.34 -15.62
N SER A 96 20.84 -13.23 -14.50
CA SER A 96 20.07 -14.32 -13.89
C SER A 96 18.57 -14.01 -13.79
N ALA A 97 17.87 -14.69 -12.87
CA ALA A 97 16.46 -14.46 -12.58
C ALA A 97 16.14 -13.03 -12.11
N TYR A 98 17.16 -12.28 -11.71
CA TYR A 98 17.09 -10.87 -11.34
C TYR A 98 17.49 -9.92 -12.49
N ALA A 99 17.29 -10.30 -13.76
CA ALA A 99 17.49 -9.40 -14.89
C ALA A 99 16.91 -7.97 -14.73
N PRO A 100 15.74 -7.74 -14.09
CA PRO A 100 15.26 -6.38 -13.82
C PRO A 100 15.89 -5.72 -12.58
N LEU A 101 17.10 -6.11 -12.14
CA LEU A 101 17.74 -5.63 -10.90
C LEU A 101 17.75 -4.10 -10.79
N ASP A 102 17.98 -3.38 -11.88
CA ASP A 102 17.95 -1.91 -11.90
C ASP A 102 16.62 -1.33 -11.39
N TYR A 103 15.50 -2.00 -11.66
CA TYR A 103 14.18 -1.62 -11.15
C TYR A 103 13.98 -2.08 -9.70
N LEU A 104 14.58 -3.21 -9.32
CA LEU A 104 14.51 -3.74 -7.96
C LEU A 104 15.32 -2.88 -6.99
N GLU A 105 16.39 -2.25 -7.42
CA GLU A 105 17.23 -1.36 -6.59
C GLU A 105 16.68 0.06 -6.46
N LYS A 106 15.73 0.46 -7.32
CA LYS A 106 15.18 1.81 -7.33
C LYS A 106 13.84 1.91 -6.61
N LEU A 107 13.59 3.09 -6.05
CA LEU A 107 12.30 3.52 -5.52
C LEU A 107 11.81 4.70 -6.37
N SER A 108 10.60 4.61 -6.90
CA SER A 108 9.97 5.73 -7.62
C SER A 108 9.13 6.56 -6.65
N HIS A 109 9.42 7.85 -6.58
CA HIS A 109 8.63 8.84 -5.82
C HIS A 109 7.61 9.58 -6.69
N GLU A 110 7.46 9.19 -7.97
CA GLU A 110 6.63 9.91 -8.94
C GLU A 110 5.15 9.95 -8.53
N THR A 111 4.67 8.89 -7.86
CA THR A 111 3.30 8.81 -7.38
C THR A 111 3.19 9.22 -5.90
N GLU A 112 2.38 10.22 -5.58
CA GLU A 112 1.96 10.56 -4.21
C GLU A 112 0.55 10.01 -3.97
N THR A 113 0.37 9.19 -2.93
CA THR A 113 -0.95 8.72 -2.49
C THR A 113 -1.52 9.77 -1.55
N PRO A 114 -2.84 10.02 -1.50
CA PRO A 114 -3.41 10.89 -0.48
C PRO A 114 -3.08 10.35 0.91
N HIS A 115 -2.61 11.22 1.81
CA HIS A 115 -2.23 10.82 3.17
C HIS A 115 -2.22 11.97 4.17
N GLU A 116 -2.35 11.61 5.46
CA GLU A 116 -2.28 12.55 6.56
C GLU A 116 -0.82 12.88 6.92
N LYS A 117 -0.50 14.18 6.97
CA LYS A 117 0.86 14.69 7.25
C LYS A 117 1.05 14.94 8.75
N TRP A 118 1.00 13.86 9.52
CA TRP A 118 1.01 13.89 10.99
C TRP A 118 2.15 14.67 11.62
N PHE A 119 3.34 14.61 11.03
CA PHE A 119 4.58 15.10 11.63
C PHE A 119 5.38 16.03 10.71
N LYS A 120 4.76 16.57 9.64
CA LYS A 120 5.46 17.40 8.66
C LYS A 120 4.97 18.85 8.71
N PRO A 121 5.83 19.84 8.98
CA PRO A 121 7.27 19.73 9.26
C PRO A 121 7.56 19.22 10.69
N ALA A 122 8.60 18.39 10.86
CA ALA A 122 8.93 17.78 12.15
C ALA A 122 9.79 18.72 13.02
N ALA A 123 9.55 18.72 14.34
CA ALA A 123 10.41 19.41 15.31
C ALA A 123 11.66 18.61 15.71
N PHE A 124 11.87 17.45 15.07
CA PHE A 124 12.99 16.52 15.28
C PHE A 124 13.56 16.10 13.93
N THR A 125 14.73 15.45 13.93
CA THR A 125 15.39 15.01 12.70
C THR A 125 15.90 13.60 12.88
N LEU A 126 15.25 12.64 12.24
CA LEU A 126 15.70 11.25 12.29
C LEU A 126 17.04 11.08 11.57
N PRO A 127 17.92 10.19 12.08
CA PRO A 127 19.12 9.81 11.33
C PRO A 127 18.73 9.15 10.00
N GLU A 128 19.68 9.08 9.07
CA GLU A 128 19.47 8.34 7.82
C GLU A 128 19.12 6.88 8.13
N ILE A 129 18.01 6.41 7.54
CA ILE A 129 17.49 5.07 7.75
C ILE A 129 18.01 4.13 6.67
N LEU A 130 18.60 3.00 7.05
CA LEU A 130 18.86 1.90 6.12
C LEU A 130 17.64 0.98 6.03
N TYR A 131 16.98 0.96 4.88
CA TYR A 131 15.87 0.06 4.59
C TYR A 131 16.36 -1.24 3.95
N LEU A 132 16.09 -2.35 4.63
CA LEU A 132 16.35 -3.71 4.22
C LEU A 132 15.02 -4.42 3.97
N CYS A 133 14.53 -4.35 2.74
CA CYS A 133 13.21 -4.88 2.36
C CYS A 133 13.35 -6.14 1.52
N GLN A 134 12.65 -7.22 1.90
CA GLN A 134 12.53 -8.39 1.02
C GLN A 134 11.79 -8.00 -0.26
N ILE A 135 12.45 -8.13 -1.41
CA ILE A 135 11.77 -8.03 -2.70
C ILE A 135 11.63 -9.44 -3.29
N GLY A 136 10.40 -9.79 -3.71
CA GLY A 136 10.17 -10.91 -4.61
C GLY A 136 10.64 -10.63 -6.05
N ASN A 137 10.41 -11.57 -6.95
CA ASN A 137 10.75 -11.41 -8.37
C ASN A 137 9.70 -10.64 -9.20
N THR A 138 8.65 -10.10 -8.57
CA THR A 138 7.62 -9.31 -9.26
C THR A 138 8.06 -7.86 -9.37
N GLN A 139 8.00 -7.29 -10.57
CA GLN A 139 8.34 -5.88 -10.82
C GLN A 139 7.44 -4.91 -10.01
N GLU A 140 6.24 -5.36 -9.64
CA GLU A 140 5.27 -4.62 -8.81
C GLU A 140 5.33 -5.08 -7.34
N CYS A 141 6.49 -4.91 -6.69
CA CYS A 141 6.60 -5.15 -5.25
C CYS A 141 6.06 -3.93 -4.48
N THR A 142 4.79 -4.00 -4.05
CA THR A 142 4.14 -2.95 -3.23
C THR A 142 4.83 -2.71 -1.89
N ASP A 143 5.74 -3.60 -1.46
CA ASP A 143 6.47 -3.46 -0.18
C ASP A 143 7.36 -2.21 -0.14
N LYS A 144 7.85 -1.81 -1.31
CA LYS A 144 8.58 -0.55 -1.51
C LYS A 144 7.71 0.67 -1.21
N ARG A 145 6.38 0.57 -1.37
CA ARG A 145 5.48 1.71 -1.23
C ARG A 145 5.46 2.24 0.20
N GLN A 146 5.57 1.37 1.19
CA GLN A 146 5.60 1.77 2.59
C GLN A 146 6.77 2.71 2.92
N ILE A 147 7.93 2.48 2.29
CA ILE A 147 9.12 3.32 2.41
C ILE A 147 8.82 4.73 1.88
N ILE A 148 8.25 4.78 0.68
CA ILE A 148 7.88 6.05 0.00
C ILE A 148 6.82 6.79 0.82
N GLU A 149 5.76 6.11 1.24
CA GLU A 149 4.67 6.70 2.02
C GLU A 149 5.12 7.24 3.37
N LEU A 150 6.06 6.56 4.03
CA LEU A 150 6.69 7.03 5.26
C LEU A 150 7.55 8.28 5.00
N SER A 151 8.31 8.33 3.90
CA SER A 151 9.09 9.50 3.47
C SER A 151 8.25 10.69 2.98
N GLN A 152 6.99 10.46 2.60
CA GLN A 152 6.06 11.54 2.25
C GLN A 152 5.41 12.15 3.51
N ARG A 153 5.21 11.34 4.55
CA ARG A 153 4.62 11.75 5.86
C ARG A 153 5.64 12.36 6.84
N LEU A 154 6.93 12.09 6.64
CA LEU A 154 8.05 12.59 7.45
C LEU A 154 9.17 13.09 6.56
N ASP A 155 9.90 14.11 7.02
CA ASP A 155 11.15 14.52 6.36
C ASP A 155 12.25 13.50 6.68
N LEU A 156 12.37 12.47 5.84
CA LEU A 156 13.31 11.36 6.00
C LEU A 156 14.42 11.38 4.96
N THR A 157 15.62 11.05 5.40
CA THR A 157 16.72 10.62 4.53
C THR A 157 16.91 9.13 4.71
N TYR A 158 17.14 8.40 3.61
CA TYR A 158 17.25 6.96 3.70
C TYR A 158 18.14 6.38 2.60
N ARG A 159 18.70 5.20 2.88
CA ARG A 159 19.34 4.31 1.91
C ARG A 159 18.52 3.04 1.77
N PHE A 160 18.36 2.57 0.54
CA PHE A 160 17.60 1.36 0.24
C PHE A 160 18.53 0.26 -0.24
N LEU A 161 18.47 -0.91 0.40
CA LEU A 161 19.18 -2.12 -0.02
C LEU A 161 18.17 -3.28 -0.10
N PRO A 162 17.87 -3.79 -1.30
CA PRO A 162 16.92 -4.89 -1.44
C PRO A 162 17.48 -6.20 -0.88
N LEU A 163 16.67 -6.91 -0.08
CA LEU A 163 16.99 -8.26 0.38
C LEU A 163 16.54 -9.28 -0.67
N LEU A 164 17.45 -9.59 -1.59
CA LEU A 164 17.22 -10.56 -2.67
C LEU A 164 17.41 -11.98 -2.15
N ARG A 165 16.36 -12.79 -2.20
CA ARG A 165 16.43 -14.22 -1.89
C ARG A 165 17.05 -14.98 -3.06
N LYS A 166 17.90 -15.96 -2.79
CA LYS A 166 18.50 -16.75 -3.85
C LYS A 166 17.46 -17.59 -4.59
N ILE A 167 17.37 -17.39 -5.90
CA ILE A 167 16.42 -18.12 -6.75
C ILE A 167 17.10 -19.40 -7.24
N THR A 168 16.55 -20.56 -6.88
CA THR A 168 17.07 -21.87 -7.31
C THR A 168 16.39 -22.36 -8.59
N ASN A 169 15.15 -21.93 -8.83
CA ASN A 169 14.43 -22.25 -10.05
C ASN A 169 13.46 -21.12 -10.42
N GLN A 170 13.51 -20.69 -11.69
CA GLN A 170 12.56 -19.73 -12.24
C GLN A 170 11.75 -20.42 -13.36
N PRO A 171 10.44 -20.64 -13.15
CA PRO A 171 9.56 -21.12 -14.21
C PRO A 171 9.53 -20.11 -15.38
N ARG A 172 9.54 -20.59 -16.63
CA ARG A 172 9.57 -19.73 -17.82
C ARG A 172 8.29 -18.91 -18.04
N CYS A 173 7.22 -19.18 -17.30
CA CYS A 173 5.95 -18.47 -17.39
C CYS A 173 5.95 -17.27 -16.43
N PHE A 174 6.37 -16.11 -16.94
CA PHE A 174 6.33 -14.85 -16.18
C PHE A 174 4.92 -14.57 -15.66
N GLY A 175 4.81 -14.26 -14.36
CA GLY A 175 3.57 -13.79 -13.73
C GLY A 175 2.57 -14.88 -13.28
N VAL A 176 2.76 -16.15 -13.64
CA VAL A 176 1.80 -17.23 -13.31
C VAL A 176 2.35 -18.22 -12.27
N LEU A 177 3.65 -18.45 -12.24
CA LEU A 177 4.30 -19.34 -11.28
C LEU A 177 5.38 -18.60 -10.49
N HIS A 178 5.32 -18.70 -9.16
CA HIS A 178 6.32 -18.13 -8.28
C HIS A 178 7.66 -18.89 -8.41
N PRO A 179 8.81 -18.19 -8.43
CA PRO A 179 10.09 -18.87 -8.40
C PRO A 179 10.28 -19.62 -7.09
N VAL A 180 11.12 -20.65 -7.16
CA VAL A 180 11.57 -21.41 -6.01
C VAL A 180 12.78 -20.70 -5.43
N TYR A 181 12.72 -20.43 -4.13
CA TYR A 181 13.77 -19.75 -3.40
C TYR A 181 14.51 -20.73 -2.48
N ALA A 182 15.82 -20.57 -2.38
CA ALA A 182 16.59 -21.15 -1.29
C ALA A 182 16.31 -20.38 0.03
N PRO A 183 16.60 -21.00 1.18
CA PRO A 183 16.54 -20.33 2.48
C PRO A 183 17.76 -19.45 2.75
N GLU A 184 18.20 -18.68 1.74
CA GLU A 184 19.36 -17.81 1.83
C GLU A 184 19.21 -16.59 0.92
N LEU A 185 19.85 -15.49 1.30
CA LEU A 185 19.99 -14.29 0.49
C LEU A 185 21.13 -14.44 -0.53
N GLU A 186 21.02 -13.72 -1.64
CA GLU A 186 22.08 -13.59 -2.63
C GLU A 186 23.36 -13.00 -2.02
N GLU A 187 24.53 -13.51 -2.43
CA GLU A 187 25.85 -13.04 -1.95
C GLU A 187 26.06 -11.54 -2.22
N TYR A 188 25.44 -11.01 -3.27
CA TYR A 188 25.42 -9.58 -3.58
C TYR A 188 24.87 -8.74 -2.41
N THR A 189 23.71 -9.13 -1.87
CA THR A 189 23.03 -8.46 -0.76
C THR A 189 23.90 -8.48 0.49
N LEU A 190 24.46 -9.65 0.84
CA LEU A 190 25.33 -9.81 2.00
C LEU A 190 26.61 -8.99 1.87
N HIS A 191 27.23 -9.00 0.69
CA HIS A 191 28.46 -8.27 0.45
C HIS A 191 28.25 -6.75 0.57
N GLN A 192 27.11 -6.22 0.11
CA GLN A 192 26.78 -4.80 0.33
C GLN A 192 26.58 -4.47 1.81
N LEU A 193 25.88 -5.32 2.55
CA LEU A 193 25.63 -5.12 3.98
C LEU A 193 26.92 -5.17 4.81
N GLU A 194 27.87 -6.02 4.44
CA GLU A 194 29.20 -6.09 5.05
C GLU A 194 30.07 -4.86 4.80
N ASN A 195 29.90 -4.24 3.63
CA ASN A 195 30.76 -3.16 3.16
C ASN A 195 30.01 -1.81 3.17
N LEU A 196 29.10 -1.62 4.13
CA LEU A 196 28.46 -0.33 4.35
C LEU A 196 29.52 0.74 4.64
N PRO A 197 29.46 1.91 3.99
CA PRO A 197 30.47 2.96 4.16
C PRO A 197 30.52 3.50 5.60
N GLU A 198 29.37 3.54 6.26
CA GLU A 198 29.21 4.00 7.63
C GLU A 198 28.22 3.09 8.36
N THR A 199 28.37 2.95 9.67
CA THR A 199 27.43 2.19 10.50
C THR A 199 26.12 2.99 10.60
N PRO A 200 24.98 2.46 10.12
CA PRO A 200 23.70 3.14 10.22
C PRO A 200 23.29 3.27 11.69
N GLN A 201 22.62 4.37 12.05
CA GLN A 201 22.06 4.52 13.40
C GLN A 201 20.67 3.86 13.53
N LEU A 202 19.96 3.75 12.41
CA LEU A 202 18.62 3.19 12.36
C LEU A 202 18.46 2.29 11.12
N VAL A 203 17.95 1.08 11.35
CA VAL A 203 17.72 0.08 10.29
C VAL A 203 16.26 -0.38 10.36
N ILE A 204 15.62 -0.52 9.21
CA ILE A 204 14.31 -1.19 9.10
C ILE A 204 14.51 -2.48 8.32
N VAL A 205 14.21 -3.62 8.94
CA VAL A 205 14.19 -4.93 8.30
C VAL A 205 12.74 -5.30 8.05
N GLN A 206 12.37 -5.53 6.79
CA GLN A 206 10.98 -5.69 6.39
C GLN A 206 10.71 -7.02 5.69
N ARG A 207 9.63 -7.70 6.11
CA ARG A 207 9.06 -8.92 5.51
C ARG A 207 10.01 -10.13 5.45
N ILE A 208 10.90 -10.27 6.41
CA ILE A 208 11.77 -11.45 6.50
C ILE A 208 11.17 -12.49 7.43
N ASP A 209 10.99 -13.71 6.94
CA ASP A 209 10.90 -14.89 7.78
C ASP A 209 12.33 -15.41 8.03
N PHE A 210 12.83 -15.22 9.25
CA PHE A 210 14.20 -15.59 9.62
C PHE A 210 14.44 -17.11 9.58
N ALA A 211 13.39 -17.94 9.61
CA ALA A 211 13.53 -19.38 9.53
C ALA A 211 13.71 -19.88 8.09
N THR A 212 13.18 -19.15 7.10
CA THR A 212 13.06 -19.66 5.72
C THR A 212 13.60 -18.73 4.64
N HIS A 213 13.93 -17.47 4.96
CA HIS A 213 14.37 -16.48 3.96
C HIS A 213 15.87 -16.17 4.01
N VAL A 214 16.55 -16.41 5.14
CA VAL A 214 17.92 -15.91 5.39
C VAL A 214 18.79 -16.95 6.07
N GLN A 215 20.10 -16.84 5.84
CA GLN A 215 21.15 -17.64 6.47
C GLN A 215 21.70 -16.99 7.75
N GLU A 216 22.37 -17.76 8.60
CA GLU A 216 22.95 -17.30 9.88
C GLU A 216 23.85 -16.06 9.72
N ARG A 217 24.63 -15.99 8.63
CA ARG A 217 25.48 -14.84 8.31
C ARG A 217 24.72 -13.51 8.32
N PHE A 218 23.48 -13.47 7.85
CA PHE A 218 22.66 -12.26 7.89
C PHE A 218 22.29 -11.87 9.33
N VAL A 219 21.96 -12.85 10.18
CA VAL A 219 21.68 -12.65 11.60
C VAL A 219 22.91 -12.07 12.30
N THR A 220 24.10 -12.63 12.04
CA THR A 220 25.37 -12.11 12.60
C THR A 220 25.64 -10.66 12.20
N LEU A 221 25.35 -10.28 10.94
CA LEU A 221 25.52 -8.89 10.49
C LEU A 221 24.58 -7.93 11.24
N LEU A 222 23.32 -8.32 11.46
CA LEU A 222 22.39 -7.51 12.25
C LEU A 222 22.83 -7.39 13.73
N GLN A 223 23.37 -8.46 14.31
CA GLN A 223 23.93 -8.42 15.67
C GLN A 223 25.11 -7.44 15.78
N GLN A 224 26.03 -7.46 14.81
CA GLN A 224 27.16 -6.53 14.76
C GLN A 224 26.72 -5.06 14.66
N LEU A 225 25.60 -4.79 13.99
CA LEU A 225 25.00 -3.45 13.97
C LEU A 225 24.44 -3.09 15.36
N GLN A 226 23.74 -4.01 16.03
CA GLN A 226 23.20 -3.79 17.37
C GLN A 226 24.28 -3.60 18.44
N GLU A 227 25.41 -4.30 18.35
CA GLU A 227 26.58 -4.08 19.22
C GLU A 227 27.10 -2.65 19.15
N LYS A 228 26.94 -1.98 18.00
CA LYS A 228 27.26 -0.57 17.77
C LYS A 228 26.10 0.38 18.09
N ALA A 229 25.13 -0.07 18.88
CA ALA A 229 23.93 0.67 19.28
C ALA A 229 22.97 1.07 18.14
N THR A 230 23.02 0.38 16.99
CA THR A 230 22.06 0.62 15.90
C THR A 230 20.65 0.21 16.32
N GLY A 231 19.70 1.14 16.25
CA GLY A 231 18.28 0.82 16.46
C GLY A 231 17.72 0.01 15.30
N ILE A 232 16.92 -1.03 15.59
CA ILE A 232 16.31 -1.87 14.54
C ILE A 232 14.79 -1.92 14.69
N LEU A 233 14.08 -1.59 13.61
CA LEU A 233 12.66 -1.89 13.45
C LEU A 233 12.49 -3.14 12.58
N PHE A 234 11.90 -4.18 13.15
CA PHE A 234 11.41 -5.34 12.41
C PHE A 234 9.97 -5.11 11.98
N LEU A 235 9.74 -4.97 10.67
CA LEU A 235 8.44 -4.67 10.08
C LEU A 235 7.90 -5.90 9.34
N ASP A 236 6.82 -6.50 9.85
CA ASP A 236 6.23 -7.72 9.30
C ASP A 236 7.21 -8.90 9.17
N CYS A 237 8.21 -8.97 10.06
CA CYS A 237 9.15 -10.07 10.13
C CYS A 237 8.62 -11.22 10.99
N GLN A 238 8.98 -12.45 10.63
CA GLN A 238 8.59 -13.68 11.31
C GLN A 238 9.80 -14.43 11.82
N ASN A 239 9.59 -15.24 12.87
CA ASN A 239 10.62 -16.10 13.47
C ASN A 239 11.91 -15.36 13.84
N ILE A 240 11.80 -14.08 14.25
CA ILE A 240 12.94 -13.24 14.61
C ILE A 240 13.73 -13.93 15.74
N PRO A 241 15.04 -14.20 15.57
CA PRO A 241 15.86 -14.83 16.59
C PRO A 241 15.84 -14.06 17.91
N PRO A 242 15.71 -14.73 19.08
CA PRO A 242 15.78 -14.07 20.38
C PRO A 242 17.05 -13.23 20.58
N ALA A 243 18.15 -13.64 19.95
CA ALA A 243 19.43 -12.93 19.99
C ALA A 243 19.43 -11.57 19.26
N LEU A 244 18.42 -11.29 18.41
CA LEU A 244 18.19 -9.98 17.79
C LEU A 244 17.15 -9.14 18.54
N LEU A 245 16.30 -9.77 19.36
CA LEU A 245 15.27 -9.07 20.13
C LEU A 245 15.82 -8.55 21.47
N GLY A 246 16.48 -9.41 22.24
CA GLY A 246 16.89 -9.08 23.61
C GLY A 246 15.71 -9.14 24.60
N GLN A 247 15.74 -8.28 25.60
CA GLN A 247 14.75 -8.25 26.69
C GLN A 247 13.56 -7.37 26.34
N GLU A 248 12.34 -7.93 26.39
CA GLU A 248 11.10 -7.17 26.18
C GLU A 248 10.95 -6.04 27.20
N GLN A 249 10.53 -4.87 26.71
CA GLN A 249 10.28 -3.67 27.51
C GLN A 249 8.80 -3.29 27.44
N PRO A 250 8.25 -2.59 28.45
CA PRO A 250 6.93 -2.01 28.35
C PRO A 250 6.85 -1.03 27.17
N LEU A 251 5.78 -1.11 26.40
CA LEU A 251 5.53 -0.16 25.32
C LEU A 251 5.42 1.26 25.91
N PRO A 252 6.16 2.26 25.38
CA PRO A 252 6.08 3.61 25.90
C PRO A 252 4.65 4.16 25.81
N ALA A 253 4.25 4.91 26.84
CA ALA A 253 2.97 5.61 26.84
C ALA A 253 2.87 6.49 25.59
N GLY A 254 1.70 6.55 24.96
CA GLY A 254 1.50 7.43 23.81
C GLY A 254 1.77 6.80 22.44
N PHE A 255 2.42 5.63 22.36
CA PHE A 255 2.75 4.98 21.08
C PHE A 255 1.51 4.64 20.26
N LEU A 256 0.54 3.99 20.90
CA LEU A 256 -0.70 3.54 20.27
C LEU A 256 -1.88 4.48 20.56
N GLN A 257 -1.62 5.80 20.55
CA GLN A 257 -2.67 6.84 20.56
C GLN A 257 -3.26 6.98 19.16
N VAL A 258 -4.07 5.98 18.83
CA VAL A 258 -4.83 5.87 17.58
C VAL A 258 -6.32 5.66 17.91
N PRO A 259 -7.25 5.95 16.99
CA PRO A 259 -8.67 5.82 17.27
C PRO A 259 -9.06 4.41 17.71
N ALA A 260 -9.82 4.29 18.80
CA ALA A 260 -10.27 2.99 19.31
C ALA A 260 -11.64 2.61 18.70
N MET A 261 -11.61 2.15 17.45
CA MET A 261 -12.81 1.72 16.71
C MET A 261 -13.33 0.35 17.14
N ARG A 262 -12.45 -0.49 17.68
CA ARG A 262 -12.79 -1.79 18.27
C ARG A 262 -12.15 -1.94 19.64
N ARG A 263 -12.71 -2.85 20.43
CA ARG A 263 -12.11 -3.25 21.72
C ARG A 263 -10.90 -4.14 21.47
N THR A 264 -9.76 -3.75 22.00
CA THR A 264 -8.51 -4.53 22.05
C THR A 264 -8.02 -4.60 23.48
N ASN A 265 -7.13 -5.56 23.78
CA ASN A 265 -6.42 -5.63 25.05
C ASN A 265 -4.91 -5.38 24.86
N ALA A 266 -4.15 -5.35 25.96
CA ALA A 266 -2.71 -5.11 25.92
C ALA A 266 -1.93 -6.17 25.11
N ALA A 267 -2.40 -7.43 25.09
CA ALA A 267 -1.77 -8.48 24.29
C ALA A 267 -2.05 -8.29 22.78
N ASP A 268 -3.20 -7.76 22.40
CA ASP A 268 -3.50 -7.37 21.01
C ASP A 268 -2.62 -6.20 20.57
N ASP A 269 -2.47 -5.19 21.44
CA ASP A 269 -1.59 -4.04 21.19
C ASP A 269 -0.12 -4.49 21.03
N ALA A 270 0.35 -5.41 21.87
CA ALA A 270 1.70 -6.01 21.78
C ALA A 270 1.90 -6.86 20.52
N ARG A 271 0.83 -7.42 19.92
CA ARG A 271 0.91 -8.10 18.62
C ARG A 271 1.15 -7.13 17.48
N ILE A 272 0.65 -5.90 17.59
CA ILE A 272 0.85 -4.85 16.58
C ILE A 272 2.22 -4.19 16.76
N CYS A 273 2.56 -3.79 17.98
CA CYS A 273 3.79 -3.10 18.29
C CYS A 273 4.37 -3.58 19.62
N SER A 274 5.58 -4.12 19.59
CA SER A 274 6.36 -4.47 20.78
C SER A 274 7.76 -3.87 20.71
N VAL A 275 8.37 -3.66 21.88
CA VAL A 275 9.69 -3.05 22.01
C VAL A 275 10.58 -3.86 22.93
N TYR A 276 11.88 -3.84 22.66
CA TYR A 276 12.88 -4.63 23.34
C TYR A 276 14.18 -3.82 23.48
N GLN A 277 15.00 -4.24 24.44
CA GLN A 277 16.35 -3.75 24.64
C GLN A 277 17.34 -4.90 24.43
N ASN A 278 18.25 -4.75 23.47
CA ASN A 278 19.30 -5.73 23.18
C ASN A 278 20.69 -5.09 23.37
N GLY A 279 21.27 -5.26 24.57
CA GLY A 279 22.51 -4.57 24.93
C GLY A 279 22.34 -3.05 24.80
N PRO A 280 23.18 -2.34 24.03
CA PRO A 280 23.03 -0.90 23.81
C PRO A 280 21.95 -0.52 22.77
N ALA A 281 21.46 -1.48 21.98
CA ALA A 281 20.50 -1.23 20.91
C ALA A 281 19.05 -1.33 21.39
N ARG A 282 18.23 -0.40 20.90
CA ARG A 282 16.77 -0.46 20.99
C ARG A 282 16.21 -1.24 19.81
N VAL A 283 15.18 -2.04 20.04
CA VAL A 283 14.55 -2.87 19.02
C VAL A 283 13.05 -2.71 19.10
N ALA A 284 12.38 -2.58 17.97
CA ALA A 284 10.93 -2.57 17.89
C ALA A 284 10.46 -3.58 16.84
N CYS A 285 9.31 -4.20 17.09
CA CYS A 285 8.63 -5.06 16.13
C CYS A 285 7.28 -4.44 15.82
N PHE A 286 6.98 -4.28 14.54
CA PHE A 286 5.70 -3.77 14.07
C PHE A 286 5.08 -4.75 13.07
N ASN A 287 3.92 -5.32 13.38
CA ASN A 287 3.28 -6.37 12.59
C ASN A 287 1.89 -5.95 12.12
N GLN A 288 1.75 -5.73 10.82
CA GLN A 288 0.53 -5.38 10.09
C GLN A 288 -0.09 -6.62 9.41
N GLY A 289 0.72 -7.62 9.05
CA GLY A 289 0.29 -8.88 8.44
C GLY A 289 1.12 -9.29 7.22
N SER A 290 1.10 -10.58 6.84
CA SER A 290 2.04 -11.18 5.88
C SER A 290 1.86 -10.78 4.41
N SER A 291 0.87 -9.97 4.07
CA SER A 291 0.79 -9.28 2.77
C SER A 291 -0.12 -8.05 2.86
N TRP A 292 0.19 -6.99 2.12
CA TRP A 292 -0.69 -5.82 1.97
C TRP A 292 -2.10 -6.18 1.45
N TYR A 293 -2.23 -7.33 0.77
CA TYR A 293 -3.50 -7.84 0.26
C TYR A 293 -4.36 -8.54 1.33
N TYR A 294 -3.72 -9.08 2.37
CA TYR A 294 -4.34 -9.84 3.45
C TYR A 294 -3.73 -9.40 4.78
N LEU A 295 -4.24 -8.28 5.29
CA LEU A 295 -3.83 -7.61 6.52
C LEU A 295 -4.24 -8.42 7.77
N SER A 296 -3.74 -9.65 7.85
CA SER A 296 -4.21 -10.67 8.79
C SER A 296 -4.01 -10.30 10.26
N ASN A 297 -3.01 -9.47 10.58
CA ASN A 297 -2.76 -8.97 11.93
C ASN A 297 -3.51 -7.67 12.25
N LEU A 298 -4.04 -6.93 11.26
CA LEU A 298 -4.84 -5.73 11.55
C LEU A 298 -6.12 -6.02 12.33
N ARG A 299 -6.57 -7.29 12.39
CA ARG A 299 -7.64 -7.68 13.32
C ARG A 299 -7.33 -7.34 14.79
N TYR A 300 -6.06 -7.18 15.14
CA TYR A 300 -5.59 -6.75 16.47
C TYR A 300 -5.38 -5.23 16.57
N PHE A 301 -5.44 -4.50 15.46
CA PHE A 301 -5.24 -3.06 15.44
C PHE A 301 -6.52 -2.34 15.86
N LYS A 302 -6.43 -1.52 16.91
CA LYS A 302 -7.60 -0.90 17.55
C LYS A 302 -8.35 0.12 16.67
N ALA A 303 -7.69 0.70 15.67
CA ALA A 303 -8.34 1.57 14.70
C ALA A 303 -9.12 0.80 13.63
N LEU A 304 -8.97 -0.52 13.52
CA LEU A 304 -9.79 -1.29 12.59
C LEU A 304 -11.28 -1.26 13.04
N PRO A 305 -12.24 -1.01 12.13
CA PRO A 305 -13.67 -1.07 12.44
C PRO A 305 -14.11 -2.42 13.04
N GLN A 306 -15.23 -2.43 13.77
CA GLN A 306 -15.68 -3.61 14.55
C GLN A 306 -16.23 -4.77 13.69
N ARG A 307 -16.67 -4.52 12.45
CA ARG A 307 -17.10 -5.53 11.48
C ARG A 307 -16.19 -5.50 10.25
N PRO A 308 -14.91 -5.86 10.37
CA PRO A 308 -14.08 -5.94 9.19
C PRO A 308 -14.55 -7.16 8.38
N SER A 309 -14.80 -7.01 7.08
CA SER A 309 -14.60 -8.19 6.24
C SER A 309 -13.12 -8.60 6.41
N THR A 310 -12.82 -9.88 6.52
CA THR A 310 -11.45 -10.38 6.78
C THR A 310 -10.45 -10.08 5.65
N SER A 311 -10.89 -9.31 4.65
CA SER A 311 -10.18 -8.88 3.46
C SER A 311 -10.29 -7.38 3.19
N GLU A 312 -10.74 -6.56 4.15
CA GLU A 312 -10.74 -5.09 3.99
C GLU A 312 -9.33 -4.57 3.73
N CYS A 313 -9.20 -3.87 2.61
CA CYS A 313 -7.95 -3.33 2.12
C CYS A 313 -7.99 -1.80 2.11
N PRO A 314 -6.83 -1.12 2.12
CA PRO A 314 -6.77 0.34 2.12
C PRO A 314 -7.56 0.92 0.94
N ALA A 315 -8.51 1.79 1.25
CA ALA A 315 -9.33 2.51 0.28
C ALA A 315 -8.86 3.97 0.21
N TYR A 316 -7.68 4.17 -0.40
CA TYR A 316 -7.01 5.47 -0.50
C TYR A 316 -7.95 6.59 -0.97
N TYR A 317 -8.88 6.27 -1.87
CA TYR A 317 -9.76 7.22 -2.55
C TYR A 317 -11.24 7.14 -2.11
N SER A 318 -11.56 6.46 -1.00
CA SER A 318 -12.95 6.43 -0.48
C SER A 318 -13.23 7.47 0.60
N ARG A 319 -14.52 7.64 0.93
CA ARG A 319 -14.97 8.42 2.10
C ARG A 319 -14.93 7.60 3.39
N ASP A 320 -14.57 6.32 3.37
CA ASP A 320 -14.55 5.51 4.59
C ASP A 320 -13.47 5.98 5.57
N PHE A 321 -13.68 5.64 6.84
CA PHE A 321 -12.70 5.86 7.90
C PHE A 321 -11.34 5.23 7.51
N PRO A 322 -10.27 6.01 7.38
CA PRO A 322 -9.00 5.56 6.81
C PRO A 322 -8.13 4.85 7.87
N TYR A 323 -8.58 3.70 8.37
CA TYR A 323 -7.92 3.02 9.49
C TYR A 323 -6.42 2.76 9.24
N TRP A 324 -6.01 2.52 7.98
CA TRP A 324 -4.61 2.25 7.61
C TRP A 324 -3.69 3.45 7.79
N GLU A 325 -4.19 4.69 7.66
CA GLU A 325 -3.39 5.91 7.86
C GLU A 325 -2.83 5.97 9.28
N TYR A 326 -3.61 5.49 10.25
CA TYR A 326 -3.24 5.51 11.66
C TYR A 326 -2.18 4.47 12.02
N LEU A 327 -1.78 3.56 11.12
CA LEU A 327 -0.63 2.66 11.33
C LEU A 327 0.69 3.42 11.27
N TYR A 328 0.73 4.53 10.53
CA TYR A 328 1.94 5.35 10.41
C TYR A 328 2.25 6.10 11.71
N LEU A 329 1.25 6.50 12.50
CA LEU A 329 1.48 7.16 13.79
C LEU A 329 2.38 6.36 14.75
N PRO A 330 2.03 5.11 15.15
CA PRO A 330 2.89 4.33 16.02
C PRO A 330 4.22 3.94 15.35
N MET A 331 4.24 3.72 14.03
CA MET A 331 5.49 3.43 13.32
C MET A 331 6.47 4.60 13.40
N ILE A 332 6.00 5.83 13.18
CA ILE A 332 6.81 7.06 13.31
C ILE A 332 7.32 7.24 14.74
N LYS A 333 6.45 7.03 15.74
CA LYS A 333 6.85 7.11 17.16
C LYS A 333 7.90 6.05 17.52
N SER A 334 7.77 4.83 17.00
CA SER A 334 8.77 3.77 17.15
C SER A 334 10.11 4.17 16.54
N LEU A 335 10.14 4.78 15.35
CA LEU A 335 11.40 5.24 14.73
C LEU A 335 12.10 6.31 15.57
N ARG A 336 11.35 7.26 16.13
CA ARG A 336 11.92 8.27 17.04
C ARG A 336 12.50 7.66 18.30
N TRP A 337 11.78 6.70 18.89
CA TRP A 337 12.26 6.00 20.08
C TRP A 337 13.50 5.15 19.77
N LEU A 338 13.52 4.44 18.64
CA LEU A 338 14.72 3.71 18.21
C LEU A 338 15.93 4.64 18.03
N ALA A 339 15.71 5.86 17.53
CA ALA A 339 16.73 6.88 17.34
C ALA A 339 17.11 7.65 18.63
N GLY A 340 16.45 7.42 19.77
CA GLY A 340 16.68 8.19 20.99
C GLY A 340 16.24 9.66 20.90
N GLN A 341 15.22 9.95 20.09
CA GLN A 341 14.68 11.30 19.86
C GLN A 341 13.25 11.48 20.40
N GLU A 342 13.05 11.05 21.64
CA GLU A 342 11.80 11.27 22.37
C GLU A 342 11.54 12.77 22.57
N PRO A 343 10.29 13.23 22.39
CA PRO A 343 9.96 14.63 22.62
C PRO A 343 9.95 14.96 24.11
N ALA A 344 10.22 16.22 24.45
CA ALA A 344 10.05 16.73 25.80
C ALA A 344 8.58 16.80 26.25
N ALA A 345 7.62 16.78 25.32
CA ALA A 345 6.19 16.64 25.59
C ALA A 345 5.52 15.72 24.56
N ALA A 346 4.67 14.80 25.02
CA ALA A 346 3.97 13.85 24.18
C ALA A 346 2.55 13.59 24.68
N PHE A 347 1.67 13.22 23.75
CA PHE A 347 0.36 12.68 24.10
C PHE A 347 0.53 11.34 24.81
N SER A 348 -0.02 11.21 26.02
CA SER A 348 0.09 10.01 26.85
C SER A 348 -1.21 9.23 26.95
N GLY A 349 -2.35 9.87 26.72
CA GLY A 349 -3.68 9.28 26.89
C GLY A 349 -4.82 10.17 26.44
N SER A 350 -6.03 9.61 26.47
CA SER A 350 -7.27 10.36 26.35
C SER A 350 -8.40 9.64 27.08
N LYS A 351 -9.36 10.39 27.59
CA LYS A 351 -10.64 9.87 28.06
C LYS A 351 -11.73 10.84 27.61
N GLU A 352 -12.66 10.36 26.79
CA GLU A 352 -13.71 11.20 26.19
C GLU A 352 -13.07 12.43 25.51
N ALA A 353 -13.57 13.64 25.74
CA ALA A 353 -13.03 14.89 25.21
C ALA A 353 -11.83 15.45 26.01
N THR A 354 -11.26 14.68 26.94
CA THR A 354 -10.10 15.09 27.74
C THR A 354 -8.83 14.41 27.23
N ILE A 355 -7.84 15.22 26.85
CA ILE A 355 -6.54 14.78 26.34
C ILE A 355 -5.51 14.82 27.47
N GLN A 356 -4.67 13.79 27.55
CA GLN A 356 -3.53 13.74 28.47
C GLN A 356 -2.22 13.96 27.73
N ILE A 357 -1.40 14.89 28.24
CA ILE A 357 -0.08 15.23 27.73
C ILE A 357 0.91 15.12 28.88
N THR A 358 1.98 14.36 28.68
CA THR A 358 3.10 14.30 29.63
C THR A 358 4.25 15.16 29.14
N ALA A 359 4.80 16.01 30.00
CA ALA A 359 5.96 16.84 29.71
C ALA A 359 7.10 16.58 30.71
N THR A 360 8.34 16.53 30.23
CA THR A 360 9.54 16.31 31.07
C THR A 360 10.00 17.57 31.78
N ALA A 361 9.61 18.74 31.29
CA ALA A 361 9.88 20.06 31.87
C ALA A 361 8.78 21.06 31.44
N PRO A 362 8.61 22.17 32.18
CA PRO A 362 7.68 23.21 31.80
C PRO A 362 8.02 23.80 30.42
N GLN A 363 7.02 23.92 29.55
CA GLN A 363 7.20 24.43 28.18
C GLN A 363 5.88 24.94 27.60
N SER A 364 5.98 25.94 26.73
CA SER A 364 4.83 26.49 26.01
C SER A 364 4.78 25.90 24.60
N LEU A 365 3.66 25.27 24.26
CA LEU A 365 3.38 24.67 22.94
C LEU A 365 2.01 25.13 22.44
N ARG A 366 1.68 24.85 21.19
CA ARG A 366 0.31 24.98 20.66
C ARG A 366 -0.27 23.60 20.41
N LEU A 367 -1.51 23.39 20.82
CA LEU A 367 -2.31 22.22 20.47
C LEU A 367 -3.18 22.57 19.27
N LYS A 368 -3.05 21.82 18.19
CA LYS A 368 -3.98 21.82 17.06
C LYS A 368 -4.82 20.54 17.10
N VAL A 369 -6.13 20.66 16.97
CA VAL A 369 -7.07 19.53 16.92
C VAL A 369 -8.00 19.69 15.72
N GLN A 370 -8.09 18.67 14.89
CA GLN A 370 -9.14 18.53 13.88
C GLN A 370 -10.13 17.47 14.37
N VAL A 371 -11.40 17.84 14.48
CA VAL A 371 -12.50 16.93 14.80
C VAL A 371 -13.10 16.48 13.49
N LYS A 372 -12.90 15.21 13.13
CA LYS A 372 -13.41 14.59 11.89
C LYS A 372 -14.52 13.60 12.21
N ASN A 373 -15.50 13.49 11.32
CA ASN A 373 -16.43 12.37 11.33
C ASN A 373 -15.81 11.11 10.72
N LEU A 374 -16.52 9.98 10.75
CA LEU A 374 -16.06 8.74 10.12
C LEU A 374 -15.95 8.82 8.59
N GLN A 375 -16.52 9.86 7.97
CA GLN A 375 -16.46 10.12 6.53
C GLN A 375 -15.33 11.08 6.12
N ARG A 376 -14.37 11.33 7.01
CA ARG A 376 -13.24 12.28 6.84
C ARG A 376 -13.64 13.76 6.75
N GLY A 377 -14.92 14.09 6.96
CA GLY A 377 -15.41 15.46 7.01
C GLY A 377 -14.96 16.16 8.29
N VAL A 378 -14.31 17.32 8.14
CA VAL A 378 -13.88 18.15 9.27
C VAL A 378 -15.10 18.91 9.82
N GLN A 379 -15.44 18.63 11.07
CA GLN A 379 -16.56 19.24 11.80
C GLN A 379 -16.12 20.50 12.56
N CYS A 380 -14.89 20.47 13.09
CA CYS A 380 -14.32 21.58 13.85
C CYS A 380 -12.80 21.55 13.78
N GLU A 381 -12.18 22.73 13.78
CA GLU A 381 -10.74 22.90 14.00
C GLU A 381 -10.54 23.79 15.23
N LEU A 382 -9.69 23.34 16.13
CA LEU A 382 -9.28 24.09 17.32
C LEU A 382 -7.77 24.28 17.29
N GLU A 383 -7.33 25.49 17.60
CA GLU A 383 -5.94 25.75 17.93
C GLU A 383 -5.85 26.55 19.24
N ARG A 384 -5.03 26.09 20.18
CA ARG A 384 -4.88 26.72 21.50
C ARG A 384 -3.44 26.67 21.99
N SER A 385 -2.98 27.75 22.61
CA SER A 385 -1.70 27.77 23.34
C SER A 385 -1.82 27.04 24.67
N LEU A 386 -0.82 26.20 24.98
CA LEU A 386 -0.71 25.40 26.19
C LEU A 386 0.58 25.76 26.93
N ASP A 387 0.46 26.09 28.21
CA ASP A 387 1.58 26.21 29.13
C ASP A 387 1.69 24.95 29.98
N LEU A 388 2.41 23.96 29.46
CA LEU A 388 2.53 22.64 30.08
C LEU A 388 3.43 22.72 31.31
N GLN A 389 3.00 22.07 32.39
CA GLN A 389 3.82 21.83 33.57
C GLN A 389 4.56 20.51 33.44
N SER A 390 5.66 20.34 34.19
CA SER A 390 6.34 19.05 34.29
C SER A 390 5.39 17.99 34.87
N GLY A 391 5.38 16.79 34.29
CA GLY A 391 4.46 15.70 34.64
C GLY A 391 3.26 15.63 33.70
N GLU A 392 2.13 15.16 34.20
CA GLU A 392 0.89 14.97 33.44
C GLU A 392 0.03 16.24 33.43
N ASN A 393 -0.51 16.58 32.27
CA ASN A 393 -1.38 17.73 32.03
C ASN A 393 -2.67 17.25 31.36
N SER A 394 -3.82 17.64 31.91
CA SER A 394 -5.13 17.31 31.35
C SER A 394 -5.74 18.51 30.63
N ILE A 395 -6.07 18.35 29.35
CA ILE A 395 -6.67 19.39 28.52
C ILE A 395 -8.08 18.96 28.12
N GLU A 396 -9.09 19.67 28.63
CA GLU A 396 -10.50 19.44 28.29
C GLU A 396 -10.86 20.21 27.01
N LEU A 397 -11.51 19.52 26.07
CA LEU A 397 -12.07 20.10 24.86
C LEU A 397 -13.58 20.28 25.00
N ASP A 398 -14.10 21.42 24.55
CA ASP A 398 -15.53 21.66 24.49
C ASP A 398 -16.16 20.85 23.34
N SER A 399 -16.87 19.79 23.71
CA SER A 399 -17.58 18.91 22.78
C SER A 399 -19.05 19.28 22.57
N THR A 400 -19.56 20.33 23.23
CA THR A 400 -20.98 20.70 23.20
C THR A 400 -21.46 21.15 21.81
N ALA A 401 -20.53 21.65 20.99
CA ALA A 401 -20.82 22.08 19.63
C ALA A 401 -20.82 20.94 18.61
N TRP A 402 -20.28 19.76 18.96
CA TRP A 402 -20.09 18.67 18.00
C TRP A 402 -21.42 17.94 17.72
N PRO A 403 -21.68 17.52 16.47
CA PRO A 403 -22.85 16.70 16.15
C PRO A 403 -22.85 15.41 16.96
N GLY A 404 -24.01 14.84 17.25
CA GLY A 404 -24.08 13.54 17.91
C GLY A 404 -23.47 12.41 17.06
N GLY A 405 -22.75 11.48 17.69
CA GLY A 405 -22.13 10.34 17.02
C GLY A 405 -20.64 10.18 17.31
N VAL A 406 -19.96 9.45 16.42
CA VAL A 406 -18.54 9.08 16.54
C VAL A 406 -17.66 10.11 15.85
N HIS A 407 -16.67 10.63 16.59
CA HIS A 407 -15.67 11.57 16.10
C HIS A 407 -14.27 11.03 16.24
N ILE A 408 -13.41 11.47 15.33
CA ILE A 408 -11.98 11.24 15.33
C ILE A 408 -11.28 12.57 15.58
N LEU A 409 -10.59 12.67 16.71
CA LEU A 409 -9.79 13.84 17.05
C LEU A 409 -8.37 13.58 16.59
N GLU A 410 -7.96 14.30 15.55
CA GLU A 410 -6.59 14.30 15.06
C GLU A 410 -5.83 15.47 15.66
N MET A 411 -4.73 15.19 16.35
CA MET A 411 -4.09 16.14 17.26
C MET A 411 -2.60 16.28 16.96
N GLN A 412 -2.11 17.52 17.05
CA GLN A 412 -0.70 17.86 16.91
C GLN A 412 -0.28 18.82 18.03
N LEU A 413 0.88 18.56 18.63
CA LEU A 413 1.60 19.52 19.46
C LEU A 413 2.61 20.24 18.60
N LEU A 414 2.55 21.57 18.58
CA LEU A 414 3.34 22.43 17.71
C LEU A 414 4.24 23.35 18.51
N GLN A 415 5.45 23.58 18.01
CA GLN A 415 6.29 24.69 18.45
C GLN A 415 5.73 26.03 17.96
N SER A 416 6.30 27.13 18.46
CA SER A 416 5.93 28.49 18.03
C SER A 416 6.16 28.71 16.53
N ASP A 417 7.15 28.05 15.94
CA ASP A 417 7.48 28.09 14.50
C ASP A 417 6.60 27.16 13.63
N GLY A 418 5.68 26.39 14.24
CA GLY A 418 4.76 25.49 13.54
C GLY A 418 5.26 24.08 13.30
N ARG A 419 6.48 23.73 13.75
CA ARG A 419 6.98 22.35 13.67
C ARG A 419 6.29 21.43 14.68
N VAL A 420 6.01 20.20 14.26
CA VAL A 420 5.29 19.20 15.04
C VAL A 420 6.22 18.47 16.02
N VAL A 421 5.92 18.58 17.32
CA VAL A 421 6.62 17.93 18.43
C VAL A 421 6.13 16.50 18.66
N ASP A 422 4.80 16.32 18.70
CA ASP A 422 4.15 15.03 18.79
C ASP A 422 2.78 15.07 18.10
N ALA A 423 2.26 13.91 17.71
CA ALA A 423 0.93 13.76 17.10
C ALA A 423 0.20 12.54 17.67
N ALA A 424 -1.12 12.58 17.65
CA ALA A 424 -1.98 11.50 18.11
C ALA A 424 -3.35 11.58 17.44
N ALA A 425 -4.09 10.48 17.46
CA ALA A 425 -5.47 10.47 17.04
C ALA A 425 -6.31 9.61 17.99
N VAL A 426 -7.51 10.05 18.35
CA VAL A 426 -8.37 9.35 19.31
C VAL A 426 -9.82 9.36 18.87
N ARG A 427 -10.58 8.35 19.30
CA ARG A 427 -12.03 8.28 19.09
C ARG A 427 -12.74 8.94 20.27
N VAL A 428 -13.69 9.81 19.98
CA VAL A 428 -14.61 10.38 20.98
C VAL A 428 -16.04 10.17 20.51
N ASP A 429 -16.88 9.62 21.39
CA ASP A 429 -18.31 9.46 21.14
C ASP A 429 -19.06 10.60 21.83
N THR A 430 -19.94 11.27 21.09
CA THR A 430 -20.84 12.31 21.61
C THR A 430 -22.28 11.79 21.61
N PRO A 431 -23.10 12.16 22.60
CA PRO A 431 -24.48 11.68 22.67
C PRO A 431 -25.28 12.02 21.40
N GLU A 432 -25.93 11.01 20.82
CA GLU A 432 -26.87 11.22 19.71
C GLU A 432 -28.12 11.96 20.22
N THR A 433 -28.31 13.20 19.77
CA THR A 433 -29.47 14.04 20.12
C THR A 433 -30.56 14.01 19.05
N CYS A 434 -30.24 13.51 17.85
CA CYS A 434 -31.13 13.35 16.72
C CYS A 434 -30.71 12.11 15.92
N LEU A 435 -31.67 11.24 15.56
CA LEU A 435 -31.41 10.05 14.76
C LEU A 435 -31.78 10.31 13.30
N ILE A 436 -30.88 9.96 12.38
CA ILE A 436 -31.19 9.87 10.95
C ILE A 436 -31.27 8.38 10.58
N PRO A 437 -32.46 7.80 10.36
CA PRO A 437 -32.56 6.39 9.99
C PRO A 437 -32.02 6.11 8.58
N PRO A 438 -31.82 4.84 8.21
CA PRO A 438 -31.40 4.47 6.86
C PRO A 438 -32.33 5.02 5.78
N LEU A 439 -31.76 5.39 4.64
CA LEU A 439 -32.53 5.79 3.47
C LEU A 439 -33.34 4.58 2.94
N THR A 440 -34.56 4.86 2.52
CA THR A 440 -35.38 3.95 1.73
C THR A 440 -35.15 4.24 0.25
N LEU A 441 -34.69 3.24 -0.50
CA LEU A 441 -34.48 3.30 -1.95
C LEU A 441 -35.57 2.48 -2.64
N PRO A 442 -36.08 2.92 -3.81
CA PRO A 442 -37.17 2.23 -4.52
C PRO A 442 -36.73 0.91 -5.19
N VAL A 443 -35.42 0.66 -5.28
CA VAL A 443 -34.84 -0.56 -5.87
C VAL A 443 -34.09 -1.32 -4.78
N ALA A 444 -34.26 -2.64 -4.74
CA ALA A 444 -33.44 -3.54 -3.94
C ALA A 444 -31.95 -3.39 -4.34
N ASP A 445 -31.04 -3.68 -3.41
CA ASP A 445 -29.59 -3.71 -3.66
C ASP A 445 -28.88 -2.36 -3.89
N ARG A 446 -29.52 -1.23 -3.52
CA ARG A 446 -28.90 0.13 -3.53
C ARG A 446 -28.41 0.60 -4.91
N CYS A 447 -28.96 0.02 -5.97
CA CYS A 447 -28.65 0.35 -7.35
C CYS A 447 -29.78 1.19 -7.96
N PHE A 448 -29.46 2.26 -8.71
CA PHE A 448 -30.47 3.02 -9.43
C PHE A 448 -30.41 2.75 -10.95
N PRO A 449 -31.53 2.87 -11.68
CA PRO A 449 -31.57 2.54 -13.10
C PRO A 449 -30.71 3.50 -13.94
N PRO A 450 -30.00 2.99 -14.96
CA PRO A 450 -29.26 3.84 -15.89
C PRO A 450 -30.17 4.90 -16.51
N ARG A 451 -29.72 6.16 -16.54
CA ARG A 451 -30.43 7.31 -17.12
C ARG A 451 -31.77 7.67 -16.42
N GLY A 452 -32.12 7.02 -15.31
CA GLY A 452 -33.25 7.40 -14.46
C GLY A 452 -32.84 8.38 -13.34
N PRO A 453 -33.82 9.06 -12.71
CA PRO A 453 -33.52 9.86 -11.52
C PRO A 453 -33.10 8.96 -10.35
N LEU A 454 -32.23 9.50 -9.49
CA LEU A 454 -31.95 8.90 -8.20
C LEU A 454 -33.05 9.30 -7.21
N GLU A 455 -33.83 8.31 -6.78
CA GLU A 455 -34.96 8.50 -5.86
C GLU A 455 -34.68 7.86 -4.51
N PHE A 456 -34.96 8.59 -3.43
CA PHE A 456 -34.82 8.08 -2.07
C PHE A 456 -35.73 8.84 -1.10
N SER A 457 -36.07 8.19 0.01
CA SER A 457 -36.82 8.80 1.10
C SER A 457 -36.27 8.43 2.46
N LEU A 458 -36.56 9.23 3.46
CA LEU A 458 -36.26 8.97 4.86
C LEU A 458 -37.32 9.58 5.77
N ASP A 459 -37.51 8.97 6.94
CA ASP A 459 -38.42 9.45 7.96
C ASP A 459 -37.61 9.88 9.18
N ILE A 460 -37.31 11.18 9.29
CA ILE A 460 -36.53 11.69 10.41
C ILE A 460 -37.49 11.90 11.57
N PRO A 461 -37.32 11.22 12.72
CA PRO A 461 -38.14 11.47 13.90
C PRO A 461 -37.82 12.86 14.45
N VAL A 462 -38.51 13.89 13.95
CA VAL A 462 -38.29 15.27 14.37
C VAL A 462 -39.20 15.59 15.56
N SER A 463 -38.64 16.18 16.62
CA SER A 463 -39.46 16.94 17.57
C SER A 463 -40.03 18.17 16.84
N GLU A 464 -41.26 18.60 17.12
CA GLU A 464 -41.92 19.76 16.48
C GLU A 464 -41.23 21.12 16.77
N GLU A 465 -39.95 21.12 17.10
CA GLU A 465 -39.17 22.28 17.49
C GLU A 465 -38.85 23.20 16.30
N GLN A 466 -39.29 24.46 16.42
CA GLN A 466 -39.09 25.52 15.45
C GLN A 466 -37.60 25.71 15.09
N ASN A 467 -37.31 26.01 13.81
CA ASN A 467 -35.98 26.28 13.26
C ASN A 467 -35.03 25.07 13.13
N THR A 468 -35.60 23.88 12.88
CA THR A 468 -34.84 22.69 12.46
C THR A 468 -34.97 22.48 10.95
N THR A 469 -33.87 22.28 10.24
CA THR A 469 -33.83 22.01 8.80
C THR A 469 -33.11 20.70 8.48
N VAL A 470 -33.44 20.12 7.33
CA VAL A 470 -32.78 18.97 6.75
C VAL A 470 -32.06 19.45 5.50
N PHE A 471 -30.74 19.35 5.52
CA PHE A 471 -29.89 19.64 4.37
C PHE A 471 -29.45 18.34 3.73
N CYS A 472 -29.81 18.15 2.46
CA CYS A 472 -29.44 17.00 1.67
C CYS A 472 -28.56 17.45 0.51
N TRP A 473 -27.48 16.72 0.24
CA TRP A 473 -26.73 16.87 -1.00
C TRP A 473 -26.26 15.52 -1.52
N VAL A 474 -26.00 15.44 -2.83
CA VAL A 474 -25.49 14.26 -3.50
C VAL A 474 -24.17 14.61 -4.17
N GLU A 475 -23.14 13.83 -3.87
CA GLU A 475 -21.83 13.89 -4.50
C GLU A 475 -21.65 12.72 -5.46
N ASP A 476 -20.97 12.93 -6.59
CA ASP A 476 -20.47 11.84 -7.42
C ASP A 476 -19.11 11.31 -6.90
N SER A 477 -18.51 10.33 -7.59
CA SER A 477 -17.23 9.74 -7.16
C SER A 477 -16.05 10.72 -7.27
N ASP A 478 -16.14 11.70 -8.16
CA ASP A 478 -15.13 12.77 -8.36
C ASP A 478 -15.27 13.89 -7.32
N GLY A 479 -16.27 13.82 -6.44
CA GLY A 479 -16.51 14.77 -5.36
C GLY A 479 -17.30 16.01 -5.79
N ARG A 480 -17.91 16.00 -6.98
CA ARG A 480 -18.77 17.10 -7.45
C ARG A 480 -20.14 16.99 -6.81
N ILE A 481 -20.65 18.09 -6.27
CA ILE A 481 -22.03 18.19 -5.78
C ILE A 481 -22.96 18.28 -6.99
N VAL A 482 -23.68 17.20 -7.28
CA VAL A 482 -24.64 17.12 -8.41
C VAL A 482 -26.06 17.52 -8.01
N PHE A 483 -26.34 17.55 -6.71
CA PHE A 483 -27.63 17.98 -6.15
C PHE A 483 -27.45 18.50 -4.74
N GLN A 484 -28.19 19.53 -4.37
CA GLN A 484 -28.33 19.97 -2.98
C GLN A 484 -29.69 20.61 -2.75
N GLN A 485 -30.25 20.41 -1.56
CA GLN A 485 -31.52 20.98 -1.17
C GLN A 485 -31.61 21.10 0.36
N GLU A 486 -32.14 22.23 0.83
CA GLU A 486 -32.52 22.42 2.23
C GLU A 486 -34.04 22.46 2.36
N ARG A 487 -34.59 21.77 3.36
CA ARG A 487 -36.02 21.77 3.68
C ARG A 487 -36.25 21.97 5.18
N PRO A 488 -37.38 22.54 5.61
CA PRO A 488 -37.81 22.43 7.00
C PRO A 488 -37.86 20.97 7.44
N ALA A 489 -37.47 20.65 8.67
CA ALA A 489 -37.42 19.26 9.13
C ALA A 489 -38.82 18.63 9.31
N ALA A 490 -39.85 19.45 9.54
CA ALA A 490 -41.25 19.02 9.54
C ALA A 490 -41.89 19.20 8.15
N PRO A 491 -42.69 18.24 7.65
CA PRO A 491 -43.06 16.96 8.28
C PRO A 491 -41.89 15.95 8.31
N SER A 492 -41.99 14.92 9.15
CA SER A 492 -40.92 13.92 9.38
C SER A 492 -40.47 13.19 8.11
N GLN A 493 -41.38 13.01 7.16
CA GLN A 493 -41.14 12.32 5.91
C GLN A 493 -40.50 13.24 4.87
N HIS A 494 -39.33 12.84 4.36
CA HIS A 494 -38.60 13.52 3.29
C HIS A 494 -38.44 12.60 2.10
N ALA A 495 -38.86 13.04 0.92
CA ALA A 495 -38.66 12.35 -0.35
C ALA A 495 -37.91 13.23 -1.35
N TYR A 496 -36.93 12.64 -2.03
CA TYR A 496 -36.05 13.30 -2.98
C TYR A 496 -36.07 12.57 -4.32
N THR A 497 -36.07 13.34 -5.39
CA THR A 497 -35.91 12.88 -6.77
C THR A 497 -34.81 13.73 -7.40
N VAL A 498 -33.65 13.13 -7.61
CA VAL A 498 -32.45 13.80 -8.12
C VAL A 498 -32.29 13.49 -9.61
N PRO A 499 -32.45 14.48 -10.50
CA PRO A 499 -32.27 14.27 -11.93
C PRO A 499 -30.78 14.13 -12.25
N LEU A 500 -30.35 12.93 -12.64
CA LEU A 500 -28.99 12.67 -13.11
C LEU A 500 -28.98 12.70 -14.64
N GLN A 501 -28.69 13.85 -15.23
CA GLN A 501 -28.53 13.97 -16.69
C GLN A 501 -27.24 13.27 -17.10
N ALA A 502 -27.35 12.03 -17.61
CA ALA A 502 -26.24 11.16 -18.01
C ALA A 502 -25.22 10.93 -16.86
N PRO A 503 -25.36 9.85 -16.05
CA PRO A 503 -24.51 9.70 -14.88
C PRO A 503 -23.02 9.71 -15.27
N PHE A 504 -22.28 10.70 -14.76
CA PHE A 504 -20.85 10.87 -15.05
C PHE A 504 -19.98 9.81 -14.35
N THR A 505 -20.53 9.18 -13.32
CA THR A 505 -19.84 8.20 -12.49
C THR A 505 -20.73 7.01 -12.11
N THR A 506 -20.11 5.94 -11.64
CA THR A 506 -20.81 4.72 -11.17
C THR A 506 -21.24 4.75 -9.72
N LEU A 507 -20.67 5.65 -8.92
CA LEU A 507 -20.90 5.73 -7.48
C LEU A 507 -21.33 7.15 -7.12
N TYR A 508 -22.40 7.26 -6.34
CA TYR A 508 -22.89 8.50 -5.75
C TYR A 508 -23.02 8.36 -4.24
N ARG A 509 -22.86 9.47 -3.54
CA ARG A 509 -22.92 9.55 -2.08
C ARG A 509 -23.99 10.55 -1.70
N ILE A 510 -25.02 10.08 -1.00
CA ILE A 510 -26.10 10.90 -0.49
C ILE A 510 -25.75 11.29 0.94
N PHE A 511 -25.64 12.58 1.19
CA PHE A 511 -25.42 13.12 2.51
C PHE A 511 -26.69 13.78 3.03
N ILE A 512 -26.98 13.57 4.31
CA ILE A 512 -28.09 14.16 5.03
C ILE A 512 -27.52 14.78 6.31
N GLN A 513 -27.88 16.03 6.58
CA GLN A 513 -27.61 16.72 7.83
C GLN A 513 -28.92 17.27 8.41
N VAL A 514 -29.13 17.05 9.71
CA VAL A 514 -30.17 17.74 10.48
C VAL A 514 -29.53 18.90 11.20
N ARG A 515 -30.04 20.11 10.98
CA ARG A 515 -29.48 21.33 11.55
C ARG A 515 -30.53 22.05 12.40
N ARG A 516 -30.10 22.65 13.51
CA ARG A 516 -30.93 23.50 14.35
C ARG A 516 -30.24 24.83 14.57
N ARG A 517 -30.88 25.93 14.17
CA ARG A 517 -30.30 27.28 14.23
C ARG A 517 -28.89 27.36 13.62
N GLY A 518 -28.65 26.61 12.54
CA GLY A 518 -27.36 26.54 11.85
C GLY A 518 -26.37 25.51 12.41
N GLN A 519 -26.58 24.96 13.62
CA GLN A 519 -25.73 23.92 14.19
C GLN A 519 -26.14 22.54 13.66
N VAL A 520 -25.17 21.72 13.25
CA VAL A 520 -25.40 20.33 12.85
C VAL A 520 -25.65 19.47 14.09
N LEU A 521 -26.81 18.81 14.14
CA LEU A 521 -27.18 17.91 15.24
C LEU A 521 -26.82 16.46 14.95
N ALA A 522 -27.01 16.04 13.69
CA ALA A 522 -26.76 14.70 13.22
C ALA A 522 -26.45 14.72 11.73
N GLU A 523 -25.70 13.72 11.28
CA GLU A 523 -25.33 13.55 9.89
C GLU A 523 -25.30 12.08 9.49
N ARG A 524 -25.56 11.82 8.21
CA ARG A 524 -25.53 10.47 7.64
C ARG A 524 -25.05 10.56 6.20
N MET A 525 -24.27 9.56 5.79
CA MET A 525 -23.89 9.34 4.42
C MET A 525 -24.32 7.93 4.01
N GLU A 526 -24.88 7.80 2.81
CA GLU A 526 -25.19 6.53 2.17
C GLU A 526 -24.61 6.51 0.76
N GLU A 527 -24.13 5.34 0.34
CA GLU A 527 -23.66 5.13 -1.01
C GLU A 527 -24.72 4.39 -1.84
N VAL A 528 -24.83 4.82 -3.10
CA VAL A 528 -25.67 4.21 -4.13
C VAL A 528 -24.88 4.11 -5.43
N SER A 529 -25.10 3.03 -6.18
CA SER A 529 -24.38 2.78 -7.44
C SER A 529 -25.29 2.77 -8.65
N CYS A 530 -24.71 3.09 -9.81
CA CYS A 530 -25.24 2.81 -11.14
C CYS A 530 -24.36 1.74 -11.79
N PRO A 531 -24.70 0.45 -11.63
CA PRO A 531 -23.90 -0.70 -12.08
C PRO A 531 -23.42 -0.70 -13.52
N GLU A 532 -24.25 -0.22 -14.44
CA GLU A 532 -24.08 -0.50 -15.87
C GLU A 532 -23.74 0.78 -16.64
N PRO A 533 -22.49 0.98 -17.07
CA PRO A 533 -22.29 1.72 -18.30
C PRO A 533 -22.85 0.85 -19.43
N GLN A 534 -23.76 1.39 -20.25
CA GLN A 534 -23.80 0.89 -21.63
C GLN A 534 -22.49 1.35 -22.26
N LEU A 535 -21.52 0.44 -22.37
CA LEU A 535 -20.31 0.65 -23.15
C LEU A 535 -20.72 1.20 -24.52
N ASP A 536 -20.25 2.40 -24.86
CA ASP A 536 -20.41 2.89 -26.22
C ASP A 536 -19.37 2.17 -27.07
N THR A 537 -19.79 1.14 -27.80
CA THR A 537 -18.91 0.36 -28.68
C THR A 537 -18.25 1.18 -29.79
N THR A 538 -18.59 2.47 -29.94
CA THR A 538 -17.94 3.40 -30.87
C THR A 538 -16.75 4.17 -30.26
N GLU A 539 -16.57 4.12 -28.94
CA GLU A 539 -15.44 4.71 -28.23
C GLU A 539 -14.29 3.71 -28.04
N VAL A 540 -13.06 4.23 -27.98
CA VAL A 540 -11.87 3.42 -27.67
C VAL A 540 -11.67 3.42 -26.17
N TYR A 541 -11.74 2.23 -25.56
CA TYR A 541 -11.53 2.07 -24.13
C TYR A 541 -10.13 1.52 -23.83
N GLY A 542 -9.44 2.15 -22.88
CA GLY A 542 -8.20 1.62 -22.32
C GLY A 542 -8.50 0.51 -21.30
N TYR A 543 -7.94 -0.69 -21.52
CA TYR A 543 -8.02 -1.82 -20.60
C TYR A 543 -6.63 -2.21 -20.10
N PHE A 544 -6.49 -2.39 -18.78
CA PHE A 544 -5.23 -2.82 -18.17
C PHE A 544 -5.40 -4.14 -17.41
N TRP A 545 -4.46 -5.07 -17.65
CA TRP A 545 -4.38 -6.36 -16.99
C TRP A 545 -3.31 -6.30 -15.90
N GLY A 546 -3.75 -6.33 -14.64
CA GLY A 546 -2.91 -5.94 -13.51
C GLY A 546 -3.25 -4.52 -13.05
N GLY A 547 -2.59 -4.07 -11.99
CA GLY A 547 -2.95 -2.83 -11.30
C GLY A 547 -3.14 -3.10 -9.81
N ASN A 548 -2.35 -2.42 -9.00
CA ASN A 548 -2.53 -2.40 -7.56
C ASN A 548 -3.40 -1.20 -7.17
N ARG A 549 -3.83 -1.17 -5.91
CA ARG A 549 -4.81 -0.18 -5.41
C ARG A 549 -4.23 1.22 -5.40
N GLU A 550 -2.92 1.31 -5.23
CA GLU A 550 -2.12 2.51 -5.16
C GLU A 550 -1.93 3.14 -6.56
N SER A 551 -1.78 2.31 -7.59
CA SER A 551 -1.64 2.73 -8.99
C SER A 551 -2.97 2.96 -9.68
N SER A 552 -4.10 2.52 -9.11
CA SER A 552 -5.42 2.68 -9.73
C SER A 552 -5.73 4.14 -10.09
N LYS A 553 -5.34 5.11 -9.24
CA LYS A 553 -5.48 6.53 -9.58
C LYS A 553 -4.58 6.94 -10.75
N LEU A 554 -3.34 6.49 -10.78
CA LEU A 554 -2.43 6.77 -11.89
C LEU A 554 -3.00 6.20 -13.20
N LEU A 555 -3.55 4.99 -13.18
CA LEU A 555 -4.21 4.40 -14.35
C LEU A 555 -5.42 5.25 -14.79
N ARG A 556 -6.24 5.72 -13.84
CA ARG A 556 -7.31 6.68 -14.16
C ARG A 556 -6.77 7.97 -14.80
N ASP A 557 -5.73 8.55 -14.23
CA ASP A 557 -5.10 9.78 -14.72
C ASP A 557 -4.43 9.60 -16.09
N LEU A 558 -3.99 8.38 -16.42
CA LEU A 558 -3.48 8.00 -17.74
C LEU A 558 -4.58 7.74 -18.78
N GLY A 559 -5.86 7.87 -18.39
CA GLY A 559 -7.01 7.72 -19.29
C GLY A 559 -7.53 6.30 -19.42
N PHE A 560 -7.21 5.40 -18.48
CA PHE A 560 -7.89 4.10 -18.43
C PHE A 560 -9.30 4.26 -17.84
N ASP A 561 -10.25 3.52 -18.43
CA ASP A 561 -11.63 3.49 -17.97
C ASP A 561 -11.97 2.15 -17.31
N PHE A 562 -11.27 1.06 -17.70
CA PHE A 562 -11.51 -0.29 -17.21
C PHE A 562 -10.29 -0.88 -16.54
N LEU A 563 -10.51 -1.54 -15.39
CA LEU A 563 -9.51 -2.37 -14.74
C LEU A 563 -9.98 -3.81 -14.64
N SER A 564 -9.13 -4.73 -15.08
CA SER A 564 -9.36 -6.15 -14.82
C SER A 564 -9.21 -6.43 -13.34
N ILE A 565 -10.26 -6.94 -12.70
CA ILE A 565 -10.19 -7.31 -11.28
C ILE A 565 -9.83 -8.78 -11.08
N GLY A 566 -9.67 -9.58 -12.12
CA GLY A 566 -9.48 -11.03 -11.94
C GLY A 566 -10.80 -11.75 -11.61
N TRP A 567 -10.77 -12.61 -10.60
CA TRP A 567 -11.91 -13.42 -10.16
C TRP A 567 -12.87 -12.59 -9.27
N PRO A 568 -14.15 -12.40 -9.66
CA PRO A 568 -15.08 -11.50 -8.96
C PRO A 568 -15.28 -11.78 -7.46
N GLN A 569 -15.32 -13.06 -7.10
CA GLN A 569 -15.64 -13.55 -5.75
C GLN A 569 -14.59 -13.21 -4.70
N ASP A 570 -13.30 -13.23 -5.06
CA ASP A 570 -12.21 -12.82 -4.15
C ASP A 570 -12.21 -11.30 -3.93
N ASN A 571 -12.69 -10.55 -4.94
CA ASN A 571 -12.64 -9.09 -4.94
C ASN A 571 -13.84 -8.44 -4.27
N LEU A 572 -15.04 -9.04 -4.36
CA LEU A 572 -16.25 -8.58 -3.69
C LEU A 572 -16.06 -8.53 -2.16
N GLY A 573 -15.49 -9.58 -1.57
CA GLY A 573 -15.21 -9.60 -0.14
C GLY A 573 -14.14 -8.59 0.28
N SER A 574 -13.18 -8.29 -0.60
CA SER A 574 -12.00 -7.46 -0.29
C SER A 574 -12.21 -5.95 -0.34
N GLY A 575 -13.36 -5.49 -0.83
CA GLY A 575 -13.62 -4.07 -1.05
C GLY A 575 -12.90 -3.45 -2.26
N TYR A 576 -12.15 -4.23 -3.05
CA TYR A 576 -11.41 -3.73 -4.20
C TYR A 576 -12.31 -3.10 -5.28
N ILE A 577 -13.45 -3.75 -5.57
CA ILE A 577 -14.47 -3.24 -6.51
C ILE A 577 -14.95 -1.84 -6.09
N ARG A 578 -15.20 -1.65 -4.78
CA ARG A 578 -15.62 -0.36 -4.23
C ARG A 578 -14.51 0.68 -4.37
N ASN A 579 -13.24 0.33 -4.14
CA ASN A 579 -12.10 1.25 -4.32
C ASN A 579 -11.98 1.73 -5.77
N ILE A 580 -12.08 0.82 -6.75
CA ILE A 580 -12.07 1.15 -8.18
C ILE A 580 -13.25 2.08 -8.54
N ALA A 581 -14.46 1.79 -8.04
CA ALA A 581 -15.63 2.64 -8.27
C ALA A 581 -15.48 4.04 -7.65
N ASN A 582 -14.75 4.19 -6.54
CA ASN A 582 -14.43 5.51 -5.96
C ASN A 582 -13.54 6.37 -6.89
N LEU A 583 -12.80 5.75 -7.81
CA LEU A 583 -11.97 6.42 -8.82
C LEU A 583 -12.67 6.61 -10.17
N ASN A 584 -13.98 6.32 -10.22
CA ASN A 584 -14.75 6.26 -11.46
C ASN A 584 -14.15 5.31 -12.51
N LEU A 585 -13.50 4.24 -12.05
CA LEU A 585 -13.03 3.17 -12.89
C LEU A 585 -14.07 2.05 -12.92
N TYR A 586 -14.18 1.36 -14.04
CA TYR A 586 -15.10 0.25 -14.19
C TYR A 586 -14.38 -1.08 -13.93
N PRO A 587 -14.79 -1.85 -12.91
CA PRO A 587 -14.23 -3.16 -12.65
C PRO A 587 -14.76 -4.16 -13.68
N SER A 588 -13.85 -4.81 -14.41
CA SER A 588 -14.16 -5.87 -15.38
C SER A 588 -13.65 -7.22 -14.88
N SER A 589 -14.45 -8.27 -15.01
CA SER A 589 -13.99 -9.64 -14.74
C SER A 589 -13.19 -10.19 -15.92
N ILE A 590 -12.26 -11.11 -15.66
CA ILE A 590 -11.48 -11.75 -16.74
C ILE A 590 -12.40 -12.56 -17.66
N GLY A 591 -12.29 -12.32 -18.98
CA GLY A 591 -12.75 -13.23 -20.03
C GLY A 591 -14.25 -13.23 -20.34
N SER A 592 -15.04 -12.33 -19.74
CA SER A 592 -16.51 -12.42 -19.84
C SER A 592 -17.17 -11.37 -20.74
N GLY A 593 -16.42 -10.42 -21.32
CA GLY A 593 -17.00 -9.24 -22.00
C GLY A 593 -18.03 -8.47 -21.16
N SER A 594 -18.10 -8.74 -19.85
CA SER A 594 -19.18 -8.30 -18.97
C SER A 594 -18.63 -7.52 -17.79
N THR A 595 -19.19 -6.33 -17.59
CA THR A 595 -19.09 -5.57 -16.34
C THR A 595 -19.86 -6.32 -15.25
N LEU A 596 -19.34 -6.35 -14.01
CA LEU A 596 -19.99 -6.96 -12.82
C LEU A 596 -21.51 -6.64 -12.80
N TYR A 597 -22.45 -7.59 -12.63
CA TYR A 597 -22.76 -8.36 -11.41
C TYR A 597 -23.17 -9.83 -11.67
N LYS A 598 -22.91 -10.39 -12.87
CA LYS A 598 -23.14 -11.83 -13.11
C LYS A 598 -21.88 -12.61 -12.73
N THR A 599 -22.05 -13.66 -11.93
CA THR A 599 -21.02 -14.67 -11.61
C THR A 599 -20.65 -15.43 -12.88
N SER A 600 -19.85 -14.83 -13.77
CA SER A 600 -19.31 -15.54 -14.93
C SER A 600 -18.09 -16.35 -14.49
N LEU A 601 -18.33 -17.58 -14.06
CA LEU A 601 -17.36 -18.65 -14.22
C LEU A 601 -17.33 -18.97 -15.72
N ASN A 602 -16.37 -18.47 -16.48
CA ASN A 602 -15.90 -19.18 -17.66
C ASN A 602 -14.55 -18.63 -18.12
N TYR A 603 -13.53 -19.48 -18.07
CA TYR A 603 -12.40 -19.38 -18.98
C TYR A 603 -11.92 -20.77 -19.38
N ARG A 604 -12.55 -21.29 -20.45
CA ARG A 604 -11.97 -22.06 -21.56
C ARG A 604 -13.14 -22.36 -22.50
N GLY A 605 -13.39 -21.48 -23.48
CA GLY A 605 -14.41 -21.70 -24.51
C GLY A 605 -15.54 -20.66 -24.62
N ASP A 606 -15.40 -19.45 -24.07
CA ASP A 606 -16.42 -18.42 -24.30
C ASP A 606 -16.44 -17.95 -25.76
N ALA A 607 -17.66 -17.68 -26.24
CA ALA A 607 -18.02 -17.54 -27.64
C ALA A 607 -17.33 -16.36 -28.34
N ALA A 608 -17.18 -16.45 -29.66
CA ALA A 608 -16.50 -15.49 -30.54
C ALA A 608 -17.16 -14.08 -30.63
N THR A 609 -18.07 -13.74 -29.72
CA THR A 609 -18.86 -12.50 -29.75
C THR A 609 -18.48 -11.52 -28.63
N ASP A 610 -17.36 -11.73 -27.94
CA ASP A 610 -16.84 -10.79 -26.94
C ASP A 610 -16.25 -9.55 -27.65
N PRO A 611 -16.87 -8.36 -27.50
CA PRO A 611 -16.45 -7.15 -28.21
C PRO A 611 -15.11 -6.60 -27.73
N VAL A 612 -14.61 -7.03 -26.56
CA VAL A 612 -13.29 -6.64 -26.04
C VAL A 612 -12.19 -7.58 -26.57
N ARG A 613 -12.57 -8.73 -27.13
CA ARG A 613 -11.65 -9.77 -27.57
C ARG A 613 -11.14 -9.57 -28.99
N ASP A 614 -11.77 -8.74 -29.81
CA ASP A 614 -11.35 -8.48 -31.18
C ASP A 614 -11.00 -6.99 -31.37
N PRO A 615 -9.71 -6.59 -31.37
CA PRO A 615 -8.50 -7.41 -31.42
C PRO A 615 -7.79 -7.56 -30.06
N CYS A 616 -7.74 -8.78 -29.52
CA CYS A 616 -6.88 -9.16 -28.41
C CYS A 616 -5.53 -9.68 -28.95
N PHE A 617 -4.46 -8.91 -28.79
CA PHE A 617 -3.12 -9.24 -29.28
C PHE A 617 -2.47 -10.49 -28.67
N SER A 618 -3.10 -11.10 -27.66
CA SER A 618 -2.61 -12.32 -26.99
C SER A 618 -3.32 -13.61 -27.40
N ASP A 619 -4.40 -13.56 -28.19
CA ASP A 619 -4.96 -14.79 -28.76
C ASP A 619 -4.00 -15.28 -29.87
N GLN A 620 -3.58 -16.55 -29.75
CA GLN A 620 -2.98 -17.24 -30.89
C GLN A 620 -4.04 -17.31 -31.99
N GLU A 621 -3.72 -16.82 -33.19
CA GLU A 621 -4.57 -16.99 -34.37
C GLU A 621 -4.98 -18.47 -34.48
N ARG A 622 -6.28 -18.72 -34.61
CA ARG A 622 -6.85 -20.06 -34.75
C ARG A 622 -6.43 -20.76 -36.03
#